data_AF-A0AAX3E6I0-F1
#
_entry.id   AF-A0AAX3E6I0-F1
#
_cell.length_a   1.000
_cell.length_b   1.000
_cell.length_c   1.000
_cell.angle_alpha   90.00
_cell.angle_beta   90.00
_cell.angle_gamma   90.00
#
_symmetry.space_group_name_H-M   'P 1'
#
loop_
_entity.id
_entity.type
_entity.pdbx_description
1 polymer ?
#
loop_
_entity_poly.entity_id
_entity_poly.type
_entity_poly.pdbx_seq_one_letter_code
_entity_poly.pdbx_strand_id
1 'polypeptide(L)'
;MKRRSLTWLFFSLSAALLAALLLLHAPGAGAVQDPVEVSAPAKEPGRAGNLTVIPATGDSKLPQAVPIPSSWRDIEPERCEPTEEDWAFVRDAATDLSEEEKTRFVTEIRKIFAGESALPREEQDVLKRRLGYYLVEATGGAGTPP
;
A
#
# COMPACT_ATOMS: atom_id res chain seq x y z
N MET A 1 42.41 -21.57 -33.88
CA MET A 1 42.19 -21.38 -32.43
C MET A 1 42.30 -19.88 -32.09
N LYS A 2 41.19 -19.12 -32.08
CA LYS A 2 41.16 -17.69 -31.71
C LYS A 2 39.72 -17.29 -31.32
N ARG A 3 39.19 -17.89 -30.25
CA ARG A 3 37.86 -17.54 -29.70
C ARG A 3 37.80 -17.51 -28.16
N ARG A 4 38.94 -17.56 -27.48
CA ARG A 4 39.02 -17.60 -26.00
C ARG A 4 39.48 -16.27 -25.37
N SER A 5 39.94 -15.31 -26.16
CA SER A 5 40.54 -14.06 -25.64
C SER A 5 39.55 -12.91 -25.44
N LEU A 6 38.39 -12.95 -26.10
CA LEU A 6 37.45 -11.83 -26.05
C LEU A 6 36.56 -11.88 -24.79
N THR A 7 36.23 -13.07 -24.31
CA THR A 7 35.42 -13.29 -23.11
C THR A 7 36.13 -12.94 -21.80
N TRP A 8 37.46 -12.93 -21.77
CA TRP A 8 38.23 -12.56 -20.57
C TRP A 8 38.35 -11.03 -20.36
N LEU A 9 38.38 -10.24 -21.44
CA LEU A 9 38.45 -8.78 -21.34
C LEU A 9 37.15 -8.17 -20.79
N PHE A 10 35.99 -8.70 -21.22
CA PHE A 10 34.70 -8.22 -20.71
C PHE A 10 34.46 -8.58 -19.24
N PHE A 11 34.92 -9.75 -18.78
CA PHE A 11 34.78 -10.14 -17.38
C PHE A 11 35.64 -9.29 -16.43
N SER A 12 36.84 -8.90 -16.88
CA SER A 12 37.74 -8.04 -16.09
C SER A 12 37.22 -6.60 -15.96
N LEU A 13 36.57 -6.07 -17.02
CA LEU A 13 35.98 -4.73 -17.00
C LEU A 13 34.78 -4.64 -16.04
N SER A 14 33.97 -5.70 -15.96
CA SER A 14 32.82 -5.78 -15.04
C SER A 14 33.25 -5.83 -13.56
N ALA A 15 34.36 -6.51 -13.25
CA ALA A 15 34.88 -6.62 -11.89
C ALA A 15 35.40 -5.27 -11.35
N ALA A 16 36.05 -4.47 -12.21
CA ALA A 16 36.53 -3.14 -11.83
C ALA A 16 35.39 -2.14 -11.57
N LEU A 17 34.29 -2.23 -12.33
CA LEU A 17 33.13 -1.36 -12.17
C LEU A 17 32.37 -1.63 -10.85
N LEU A 18 32.26 -2.90 -10.45
CA LEU A 18 31.65 -3.29 -9.17
C LEU A 18 32.47 -2.86 -7.95
N ALA A 19 33.80 -2.90 -8.03
CA ALA A 19 34.68 -2.40 -6.97
C ALA A 19 34.59 -0.87 -6.79
N ALA A 20 34.41 -0.13 -7.89
CA ALA A 20 34.23 1.32 -7.85
C ALA A 20 32.87 1.74 -7.26
N LEU A 21 31.79 0.98 -7.49
CA LEU A 21 30.48 1.25 -6.88
C LEU A 21 30.43 0.97 -5.37
N LEU A 22 31.21 -0.01 -4.89
CA LEU A 22 31.29 -0.32 -3.46
C LEU A 22 32.06 0.74 -2.65
N LEU A 23 32.99 1.45 -3.28
CA LEU A 23 33.74 2.56 -2.64
C LEU A 23 32.93 3.87 -2.55
N LEU A 24 31.78 3.96 -3.22
CA LEU A 24 30.90 5.13 -3.17
C LEU A 24 29.94 5.14 -1.96
N HIS A 25 29.94 4.07 -1.15
CA HIS A 25 29.08 3.92 0.03
C HIS A 25 29.88 3.87 1.34
N ALA A 26 30.94 4.67 1.49
CA ALA A 26 31.48 4.95 2.80
C ALA A 26 30.68 6.08 3.45
N PRO A 27 29.88 5.84 4.52
CA PRO A 27 29.44 6.92 5.38
C PRO A 27 30.66 7.33 6.20
N GLY A 28 31.26 8.45 5.81
CA GLY A 28 32.33 9.08 6.58
C GLY A 28 31.84 9.41 7.98
N ALA A 29 32.55 8.87 8.97
CA ALA A 29 32.45 9.28 10.36
C ALA A 29 32.78 10.78 10.48
N GLY A 30 31.86 11.54 11.06
CA GLY A 30 32.01 12.97 11.31
C GLY A 30 31.19 13.40 12.51
N ALA A 31 31.86 13.38 13.67
CA ALA A 31 31.64 14.18 14.87
C ALA A 31 30.24 14.25 15.52
N VAL A 32 30.19 13.63 16.71
CA VAL A 32 29.33 13.96 17.85
C VAL A 32 29.22 15.47 18.07
N GLN A 33 27.99 15.98 18.14
CA GLN A 33 27.60 17.03 19.10
C GLN A 33 26.19 16.73 19.62
N ASP A 34 26.10 16.54 20.93
CA ASP A 34 24.87 16.37 21.71
C ASP A 34 24.10 17.71 21.86
N PRO A 35 22.85 17.69 22.36
CA PRO A 35 21.76 18.49 21.81
C PRO A 35 21.54 19.81 22.55
N VAL A 36 21.05 20.82 21.82
CA VAL A 36 20.36 21.96 22.42
C VAL A 36 18.87 21.80 22.15
N GLU A 37 18.17 21.40 23.21
CA GLU A 37 16.73 21.37 23.32
C GLU A 37 16.17 22.80 23.20
N VAL A 38 15.43 23.07 22.12
CA VAL A 38 14.49 24.19 22.04
C VAL A 38 13.14 23.60 21.67
N SER A 39 12.38 23.26 22.70
CA SER A 39 10.97 22.90 22.58
C SER A 39 10.17 24.12 22.11
N ALA A 40 9.73 24.09 20.85
CA ALA A 40 8.62 24.88 20.34
C ALA A 40 7.41 23.96 20.15
N PRO A 41 6.20 24.43 20.46
CA PRO A 41 5.10 23.57 20.88
C PRO A 41 4.60 22.71 19.73
N ALA A 42 4.67 21.41 19.93
CA ALA A 42 3.98 20.43 19.12
C ALA A 42 2.47 20.74 19.17
N LYS A 43 1.91 21.15 18.05
CA LYS A 43 0.47 21.22 17.84
C LYS A 43 -0.03 19.77 17.95
N GLU A 44 -0.72 19.45 19.04
CA GLU A 44 -1.12 18.10 19.39
C GLU A 44 -1.81 17.40 18.19
N PRO A 45 -1.41 16.17 17.84
CA PRO A 45 -2.21 15.33 16.96
C PRO A 45 -3.58 15.16 17.60
N GLY A 46 -4.63 15.30 16.78
CA GLY A 46 -6.03 15.39 17.19
C GLY A 46 -6.33 14.59 18.44
N ARG A 47 -6.75 15.32 19.49
CA ARG A 47 -7.10 14.81 20.82
C ARG A 47 -7.69 13.41 20.71
N ALA A 48 -6.89 12.40 21.04
CA ALA A 48 -7.38 11.07 21.31
C ALA A 48 -8.53 11.25 22.30
N GLY A 49 -9.74 10.83 21.93
CA GLY A 49 -10.89 10.91 22.83
C GLY A 49 -10.46 10.39 24.20
N ASN A 50 -10.72 11.16 25.26
CA ASN A 50 -10.14 10.96 26.58
C ASN A 50 -10.20 9.48 26.97
N LEU A 51 -9.07 8.76 26.85
CA LEU A 51 -8.99 7.36 27.25
C LEU A 51 -9.01 7.35 28.78
N THR A 52 -10.22 7.27 29.32
CA THR A 52 -10.43 7.20 30.75
C THR A 52 -10.20 5.75 31.14
N VAL A 53 -8.96 5.42 31.51
CA VAL A 53 -8.64 4.13 32.13
C VAL A 53 -9.24 4.19 33.54
N ILE A 54 -10.41 3.60 33.72
CA ILE A 54 -11.05 3.48 35.03
C ILE A 54 -10.29 2.41 35.81
N PRO A 55 -9.55 2.74 36.89
CA PRO A 55 -8.93 1.72 37.73
C PRO A 55 -10.03 0.90 38.39
N ALA A 56 -10.00 -0.42 38.19
CA ALA A 56 -10.91 -1.37 38.83
C ALA A 56 -10.52 -1.56 40.31
N THR A 57 -10.70 -0.53 41.13
CA THR A 57 -10.53 -0.60 42.58
C THR A 57 -11.90 -0.78 43.24
N GLY A 58 -12.20 -1.99 43.70
CA GLY A 58 -13.28 -2.32 44.65
C GLY A 58 -14.71 -2.08 44.17
N ASP A 59 -15.49 -3.14 44.00
CA ASP A 59 -16.94 -3.14 43.71
C ASP A 59 -17.43 -2.33 42.48
N SER A 60 -16.53 -1.98 41.55
CA SER A 60 -16.92 -1.38 40.27
C SER A 60 -17.60 -2.43 39.38
N LYS A 61 -18.94 -2.40 39.34
CA LYS A 61 -19.77 -3.20 38.43
C LYS A 61 -19.27 -3.02 37.00
N LEU A 62 -18.88 -4.11 36.35
CA LEU A 62 -18.39 -4.09 34.97
C LEU A 62 -19.41 -3.36 34.06
N PRO A 63 -18.96 -2.51 33.12
CA PRO A 63 -19.86 -1.91 32.16
C PRO A 63 -20.60 -3.02 31.41
N GLN A 64 -21.92 -2.93 31.39
CA GLN A 64 -22.75 -3.93 30.74
C GLN A 64 -22.59 -3.78 29.23
N ALA A 65 -22.15 -4.85 28.56
CA ALA A 65 -22.10 -4.87 27.10
C ALA A 65 -23.53 -4.66 26.54
N VAL A 66 -23.67 -3.79 25.56
CA VAL A 66 -24.92 -3.68 24.80
C VAL A 66 -25.04 -4.94 23.94
N PRO A 67 -26.09 -5.76 24.10
CA PRO A 67 -26.26 -6.94 23.27
C PRO A 67 -26.46 -6.53 21.82
N ILE A 68 -25.72 -7.16 20.89
CA ILE A 68 -25.97 -7.00 19.45
C ILE A 68 -27.40 -7.49 19.18
N PRO A 69 -28.29 -6.66 18.60
CA PRO A 69 -29.65 -7.06 18.30
C PRO A 69 -29.66 -8.33 17.43
N SER A 70 -30.54 -9.28 17.77
CA SER A 70 -30.70 -10.48 16.94
C SER A 70 -31.10 -10.15 15.51
N SER A 71 -31.85 -9.05 15.32
CA SER A 71 -32.25 -8.53 14.01
C SER A 71 -31.07 -8.19 13.09
N TRP A 72 -29.86 -7.98 13.63
CA TRP A 72 -28.67 -7.73 12.81
C TRP A 72 -28.07 -9.01 12.22
N ARG A 73 -28.40 -10.19 12.77
CA ARG A 73 -27.95 -11.47 12.21
C ARG A 73 -28.63 -11.83 10.91
N ASP A 74 -29.84 -11.30 10.70
CA ASP A 74 -30.71 -11.65 9.58
C ASP A 74 -30.76 -10.55 8.51
N ILE A 75 -29.88 -9.54 8.60
CA ILE A 75 -29.73 -8.55 7.53
C ILE A 75 -29.01 -9.23 6.38
N GLU A 76 -29.73 -9.52 5.31
CA GLU A 76 -29.09 -9.94 4.07
C GLU A 76 -28.18 -8.81 3.58
N PRO A 77 -26.88 -9.09 3.36
CA PRO A 77 -25.99 -8.09 2.81
C PRO A 77 -26.47 -7.72 1.42
N GLU A 78 -26.71 -6.43 1.21
CA GLU A 78 -27.01 -5.90 -0.10
C GLU A 78 -25.85 -6.20 -1.03
N ARG A 79 -26.11 -7.00 -2.06
CA ARG A 79 -25.12 -7.28 -3.11
C ARG A 79 -25.10 -6.11 -4.06
N CYS A 80 -24.34 -5.08 -3.70
CA CYS A 80 -24.06 -3.98 -4.61
C CYS A 80 -23.08 -4.46 -5.68
N GLU A 81 -23.59 -4.77 -6.86
CA GLU A 81 -22.77 -4.98 -8.04
C GLU A 81 -22.28 -3.61 -8.55
N PRO A 82 -20.99 -3.46 -8.93
CA PRO A 82 -20.51 -2.19 -9.47
C PRO A 82 -21.23 -1.85 -10.78
N THR A 83 -21.69 -0.61 -10.89
CA THR A 83 -22.36 -0.06 -12.06
C THR A 83 -21.35 0.25 -13.18
N GLU A 84 -21.84 0.52 -14.39
CA GLU A 84 -20.97 0.96 -15.50
C GLU A 84 -20.23 2.28 -15.19
N GLU A 85 -20.81 3.14 -14.34
CA GLU A 85 -20.14 4.36 -13.85
C GLU A 85 -18.97 4.02 -12.92
N ASP A 86 -19.14 3.07 -12.00
CA ASP A 86 -18.07 2.58 -11.14
C ASP A 86 -16.91 2.00 -11.97
N TRP A 87 -17.22 1.26 -13.03
CA TRP A 87 -16.22 0.72 -13.93
C TRP A 87 -15.53 1.79 -14.78
N ALA A 88 -16.25 2.82 -15.20
CA ALA A 88 -15.67 3.97 -15.88
C ALA A 88 -14.70 4.70 -14.94
N PHE A 89 -15.09 4.90 -13.67
CA PHE A 89 -14.21 5.46 -12.65
C PHE A 89 -12.92 4.64 -12.48
N VAL A 90 -13.01 3.31 -12.36
CA VAL A 90 -11.82 2.44 -12.26
C VAL A 90 -10.92 2.58 -13.49
N ARG A 91 -11.51 2.66 -14.69
CA ARG A 91 -10.77 2.84 -15.95
C ARG A 91 -10.02 4.17 -15.96
N ASP A 92 -10.68 5.24 -15.52
CA ASP A 92 -10.13 6.60 -15.50
C ASP A 92 -9.06 6.77 -14.41
N ALA A 93 -9.21 6.06 -13.29
CA ALA A 93 -8.24 6.02 -12.19
C ALA A 93 -6.89 5.36 -12.57
N ALA A 94 -6.88 4.45 -13.55
CA ALA A 94 -5.67 3.76 -14.01
C ALA A 94 -4.84 4.62 -14.99
N THR A 95 -4.40 5.79 -14.54
CA THR A 95 -3.77 6.82 -15.39
C THR A 95 -2.42 6.43 -15.98
N ASP A 96 -1.75 5.43 -15.40
CA ASP A 96 -0.45 4.89 -15.85
C ASP A 96 -0.58 3.87 -16.99
N LEU A 97 -1.81 3.46 -17.34
CA LEU A 97 -2.09 2.49 -18.39
C LEU A 97 -2.51 3.15 -19.70
N SER A 98 -2.15 2.55 -20.83
CA SER A 98 -2.76 2.87 -22.13
C SER A 98 -4.24 2.49 -22.18
N GLU A 99 -5.02 3.03 -23.13
CA GLU A 99 -6.46 2.76 -23.25
C GLU A 99 -6.77 1.26 -23.50
N GLU A 100 -5.92 0.59 -24.27
CA GLU A 100 -6.01 -0.86 -24.49
C GLU A 100 -5.74 -1.64 -23.20
N GLU A 101 -4.75 -1.23 -22.41
CA GLU A 101 -4.42 -1.85 -21.13
C GLU A 101 -5.49 -1.59 -20.09
N LYS A 102 -6.05 -0.38 -20.02
CA LYS A 102 -7.20 -0.04 -19.17
C LYS A 102 -8.40 -0.93 -19.48
N THR A 103 -8.72 -1.09 -20.76
CA THR A 103 -9.83 -1.96 -21.20
C THR A 103 -9.60 -3.41 -20.79
N ARG A 104 -8.37 -3.92 -21.01
CA ARG A 104 -7.99 -5.28 -20.60
C ARG A 104 -8.06 -5.45 -19.09
N PHE A 105 -7.53 -4.48 -18.34
CA PHE A 105 -7.52 -4.47 -16.88
C PHE A 105 -8.93 -4.53 -16.30
N VAL A 106 -9.82 -3.62 -16.71
CA VAL A 106 -11.22 -3.59 -16.24
C VAL A 106 -11.95 -4.88 -16.62
N THR A 107 -11.76 -5.37 -17.85
CA THR A 107 -12.39 -6.62 -18.30
C THR A 107 -11.96 -7.81 -17.42
N GLU A 108 -10.67 -7.92 -17.12
CA GLU A 108 -10.16 -9.03 -16.33
C GLU A 108 -10.60 -8.93 -14.86
N ILE A 109 -10.61 -7.72 -14.29
CA ILE A 109 -11.16 -7.47 -12.95
C ILE A 109 -12.64 -7.87 -12.87
N ARG A 110 -13.46 -7.50 -13.86
CA ARG A 110 -14.88 -7.91 -13.94
C ARG A 110 -15.01 -9.43 -13.91
N LYS A 111 -14.22 -10.15 -14.74
CA LYS A 111 -14.21 -11.62 -14.75
C LYS A 111 -13.77 -12.21 -13.41
N ILE A 112 -12.79 -11.61 -12.73
CA ILE A 112 -12.34 -12.05 -11.40
C ILE A 112 -13.48 -11.97 -10.39
N PHE A 113 -14.23 -10.86 -10.35
CA PHE A 113 -15.35 -10.70 -9.42
C PHE A 113 -16.58 -11.53 -9.80
N ALA A 114 -16.77 -11.82 -11.08
CA ALA A 114 -17.79 -12.77 -11.55
C ALA A 114 -17.41 -14.25 -11.30
N GLY A 115 -16.17 -14.54 -10.94
CA GLY A 115 -15.66 -15.90 -10.79
C GLY A 115 -15.36 -16.61 -12.12
N GLU A 116 -15.22 -15.85 -13.21
CA GLU A 116 -15.04 -16.33 -14.59
C GLU A 116 -13.60 -16.18 -15.10
N SER A 117 -12.69 -15.63 -14.30
CA SER A 117 -11.29 -15.45 -14.72
C SER A 117 -10.58 -16.80 -14.86
N ALA A 118 -9.89 -16.97 -15.98
CA ALA A 118 -9.04 -18.14 -16.24
C ALA A 118 -7.62 -17.97 -15.67
N LEU A 119 -7.30 -16.82 -15.06
CA LEU A 119 -5.98 -16.56 -14.52
C LEU A 119 -5.69 -17.37 -13.26
N PRO A 120 -4.42 -17.76 -13.02
CA PRO A 120 -3.99 -18.31 -11.75
C PRO A 120 -4.30 -17.36 -10.59
N ARG A 121 -4.50 -17.92 -9.39
CA ARG A 121 -4.90 -17.16 -8.20
C ARG A 121 -3.91 -16.04 -7.87
N GLU A 122 -2.63 -16.30 -8.03
CA GLU A 122 -1.54 -15.35 -7.77
C GLU A 122 -1.64 -14.12 -8.69
N GLU A 123 -1.97 -14.33 -9.97
CA GLU A 123 -2.18 -13.25 -10.94
C GLU A 123 -3.45 -12.46 -10.62
N GLN A 124 -4.53 -13.15 -10.23
CA GLN A 124 -5.73 -12.48 -9.75
C GLN A 124 -5.46 -11.59 -8.54
N ASP A 125 -4.63 -12.04 -7.59
CA ASP A 125 -4.26 -11.29 -6.40
C ASP A 125 -3.36 -10.08 -6.71
N VAL A 126 -2.55 -10.15 -7.77
CA VAL A 126 -1.82 -8.98 -8.29
C VAL A 126 -2.80 -7.96 -8.87
N LEU A 127 -3.76 -8.40 -9.69
CA LEU A 127 -4.76 -7.51 -10.29
C LEU A 127 -5.65 -6.86 -9.23
N LYS A 128 -6.11 -7.61 -8.22
CA LYS A 128 -6.89 -7.07 -7.08
C LYS A 128 -6.11 -6.02 -6.28
N ARG A 129 -4.82 -6.27 -6.01
CA ARG A 129 -3.97 -5.27 -5.34
C ARG A 129 -3.80 -4.01 -6.18
N ARG A 130 -3.62 -4.16 -7.50
CA ARG A 130 -3.52 -3.03 -8.42
C ARG A 130 -4.82 -2.23 -8.48
N LEU A 131 -5.98 -2.90 -8.48
CA LEU A 131 -7.29 -2.24 -8.35
C LEU A 131 -7.37 -1.43 -7.06
N GLY A 132 -6.99 -2.02 -5.92
CA GLY A 132 -6.97 -1.33 -4.63
C GLY A 132 -6.07 -0.08 -4.65
N TYR A 133 -4.90 -0.17 -5.28
CA TYR A 133 -4.00 0.97 -5.47
C TYR A 133 -4.68 2.11 -6.24
N TYR A 134 -5.30 1.84 -7.39
CA TYR A 134 -6.00 2.86 -8.17
C TYR A 134 -7.17 3.50 -7.44
N LEU A 135 -7.95 2.70 -6.70
CA LEU A 135 -9.06 3.23 -5.90
C LEU A 135 -8.56 4.18 -4.81
N VAL A 136 -7.47 3.83 -4.11
CA VAL A 136 -6.88 4.70 -3.08
C VAL A 136 -6.29 5.96 -3.69
N GLU A 137 -5.54 5.85 -4.78
CA GLU A 137 -4.91 6.98 -5.44
C GLU A 137 -5.96 8.00 -5.92
N ALA A 138 -7.01 7.53 -6.60
CA ALA A 138 -8.06 8.37 -7.15
C ALA A 138 -8.99 9.00 -6.10
N THR A 139 -9.14 8.39 -4.91
CA THR A 139 -10.05 8.88 -3.86
C THR A 139 -9.40 9.74 -2.78
N GLY A 140 -8.08 9.95 -2.84
CA GLY A 140 -7.41 10.85 -1.91
C GLY A 140 -6.13 10.29 -1.28
N GLY A 141 -5.25 9.70 -2.08
CA GLY A 141 -3.84 9.57 -1.73
C GLY A 141 -3.08 10.92 -1.77
N ALA A 142 -3.73 12.01 -2.18
CA ALA A 142 -3.18 13.35 -2.13
C ALA A 142 -3.26 13.89 -0.70
N GLY A 143 -2.17 13.69 0.05
CA GLY A 143 -1.91 14.48 1.25
C GLY A 143 -2.15 15.95 0.93
N THR A 144 -2.95 16.60 1.77
CA THR A 144 -3.19 18.04 1.71
C THR A 144 -1.82 18.72 1.77
N PRO A 145 -1.40 19.52 0.77
CA PRO A 145 -0.15 20.27 0.86
C PRO A 145 -0.25 21.30 2.00
N PRO A 146 0.89 21.64 2.64
CA PRO A 146 0.94 22.42 3.88
C PRO A 146 0.33 23.82 3.79
#